data_AF-A0A8X8WTH1-F1
#
_entry.id   AF-A0A8X8WTH1-F1
#
_cell.length_a   1.000
_cell.length_b   1.000
_cell.length_c   1.000
_cell.angle_alpha   90.00
_cell.angle_beta   90.00
_cell.angle_gamma   90.00
#
_symmetry.space_group_name_H-M   'P 1'
#
loop_
_entity.id
_entity.type
_entity.pdbx_description
1 polymer ?
#
loop_
_entity_poly.entity_id
_entity_poly.type
_entity_poly.pdbx_seq_one_letter_code
_entity_poly.pdbx_strand_id
1 'polypeptide(L)'
;MGEEISNKQVILSNYVKTSVNESDMSLRTSKIQLKIPSGCDGAVLVKNIYLSIDPFILALMKNQELDLPSFMLDSGETVYVSAASGAVGQLVGQFAKIAGCYVVGSAGSKEKSAFALMKVDLLKNKFGFDEAFNYKEEQDYNAALKRYFPDGIDIYFDNMGGKMLEAVLNNMRLNGCVALCGMISQYNNLEQPEGVHNLINAIVKRVHIAEGIESAPGALSGLYSGRNVGKLLVVVARE
;
A
#
# COMPACT_ATOMS: atom_id res chain seq x y z
N MET A 1 3.02 -10.65 39.41
CA MET A 1 3.00 -9.21 39.04
C MET A 1 3.91 -9.05 37.84
N GLY A 2 3.50 -8.29 36.82
CA GLY A 2 4.34 -8.09 35.63
C GLY A 2 5.60 -7.30 35.98
N GLU A 3 6.70 -7.60 35.31
CA GLU A 3 7.96 -6.85 35.47
C GLU A 3 7.75 -5.38 35.08
N GLU A 4 8.16 -4.46 35.96
CA GLU A 4 8.11 -3.03 35.70
C GLU A 4 9.47 -2.55 35.23
N ILE A 5 9.54 -2.00 34.02
CA ILE A 5 10.78 -1.55 33.39
C ILE A 5 10.75 -0.05 33.09
N SER A 6 11.92 0.52 32.89
CA SER A 6 12.09 1.89 32.41
C SER A 6 11.68 2.00 30.93
N ASN A 7 10.95 3.06 30.58
CA ASN A 7 10.49 3.35 29.23
C ASN A 7 10.84 4.79 28.85
N LYS A 8 11.83 4.96 27.96
CA LYS A 8 12.24 6.28 27.46
C LYS A 8 11.33 6.69 26.30
N GLN A 9 10.91 7.95 26.30
CA GLN A 9 9.95 8.53 25.37
C GLN A 9 10.47 9.88 24.88
N VAL A 10 10.23 10.19 23.61
CA VAL A 10 10.40 11.54 23.05
C VAL A 10 9.01 12.14 22.97
N ILE A 11 8.78 13.24 23.67
CA ILE A 11 7.46 13.88 23.80
C ILE A 11 7.49 15.20 23.05
N LEU A 12 6.49 15.43 22.19
CA LEU A 12 6.24 16.75 21.62
C LEU A 12 5.78 17.67 22.76
N SER A 13 6.57 18.69 23.05
CA SER A 13 6.34 19.59 24.19
C SER A 13 5.35 20.70 23.83
N ASN A 14 5.35 21.17 22.58
CA ASN A 14 4.42 22.17 22.05
C ASN A 14 4.17 21.94 20.55
N TYR A 15 3.04 22.44 20.04
CA TYR A 15 2.78 22.48 18.60
C TYR A 15 3.76 23.43 17.90
N VAL A 16 4.30 22.97 16.77
CA VAL A 16 5.27 23.67 15.94
C VAL A 16 4.54 24.64 15.00
N LYS A 17 5.07 25.86 14.84
CA LYS A 17 4.44 26.90 13.98
C LYS A 17 5.04 26.98 12.59
N THR A 18 6.37 26.92 12.47
CA THR A 18 7.08 27.15 11.21
C THR A 18 8.07 26.02 10.92
N SER A 19 9.07 25.85 11.78
CA SER A 19 10.13 24.83 11.68
C SER A 19 10.30 24.10 13.00
N VAL A 20 10.65 22.82 12.95
CA VAL A 20 10.94 22.00 14.13
C VAL A 20 12.32 22.34 14.67
N ASN A 21 12.40 22.59 15.97
CA ASN A 21 13.65 22.71 16.71
C ASN A 21 13.73 21.58 17.76
N GLU A 22 14.93 21.25 18.21
CA GLU A 22 15.13 20.24 19.26
C GLU A 22 14.35 20.58 20.55
N SER A 23 14.22 21.87 20.88
CA SER A 23 13.47 22.37 22.04
C SER A 23 11.96 22.10 21.98
N ASP A 24 11.41 21.76 20.81
CA ASP A 24 10.01 21.38 20.67
C ASP A 24 9.75 19.96 21.18
N MET A 25 10.80 19.19 21.47
CA MET A 25 10.73 17.83 21.98
C MET A 25 11.46 17.69 23.33
N SER A 26 10.95 16.81 24.19
CA SER A 26 11.60 16.49 25.45
C SER A 26 11.73 14.98 25.65
N LEU A 27 12.88 14.57 26.18
CA LEU A 27 13.09 13.19 26.61
C LEU A 27 12.47 13.00 28.00
N ARG A 28 11.54 12.05 28.08
CA ARG A 28 10.92 11.62 29.34
C ARG A 28 11.24 10.15 29.57
N THR A 29 11.53 9.80 30.82
CA THR A 29 11.60 8.39 31.23
C THR A 29 10.43 8.09 32.14
N SER A 30 9.56 7.19 31.73
CA SER A 30 8.45 6.66 32.52
C SER A 30 8.71 5.21 32.90
N LYS A 31 7.79 4.59 33.63
CA LYS A 31 7.79 3.16 33.89
C LYS A 31 6.65 2.49 33.17
N ILE A 32 6.87 1.28 32.67
CA ILE A 32 5.85 0.46 32.02
C ILE A 32 5.86 -0.94 32.62
N GLN A 33 4.68 -1.49 32.86
CA GLN A 33 4.54 -2.90 33.19
C GLN A 33 4.53 -3.73 31.91
N LEU A 34 5.33 -4.79 31.85
CA LEU A 34 5.36 -5.72 30.72
C LEU A 34 4.15 -6.66 30.70
N LYS A 35 2.96 -6.06 30.74
CA LYS A 35 1.67 -6.75 30.75
C LYS A 35 0.61 -5.88 30.11
N ILE A 36 -0.22 -6.49 29.28
CA ILE A 36 -1.39 -5.85 28.68
C ILE A 36 -2.43 -5.58 29.80
N PRO A 37 -2.98 -4.34 29.90
CA PRO A 37 -4.02 -4.02 30.88
C PRO A 37 -5.30 -4.84 30.68
N SER A 38 -6.04 -5.08 31.76
CA SER A 38 -7.34 -5.77 31.71
C SER A 38 -8.37 -4.95 30.93
N GLY A 39 -9.14 -5.61 30.05
CA GLY A 39 -10.14 -4.96 29.19
C GLY A 39 -9.60 -4.48 27.84
N CYS A 40 -8.32 -4.76 27.54
CA CYS A 40 -7.69 -4.48 26.25
C CYS A 40 -7.61 -5.75 25.39
N ASP A 41 -8.76 -6.36 25.08
CA ASP A 41 -8.81 -7.59 24.30
C ASP A 41 -8.22 -7.38 22.89
N GLY A 42 -7.30 -8.26 22.48
CA GLY A 42 -6.60 -8.16 21.20
C GLY A 42 -5.43 -7.16 21.17
N ALA A 43 -5.12 -6.48 22.27
CA ALA A 43 -3.96 -5.59 22.33
C ALA A 43 -2.64 -6.36 22.33
N VAL A 44 -1.59 -5.74 21.79
CA VAL A 44 -0.23 -6.27 21.78
C VAL A 44 0.69 -5.27 22.47
N LEU A 45 1.49 -5.75 23.41
CA LEU A 45 2.59 -4.97 23.96
C LEU A 45 3.82 -5.16 23.07
N VAL A 46 4.33 -4.06 22.52
CA VAL A 46 5.45 -4.08 21.57
C VAL A 46 6.70 -3.43 22.17
N LYS A 47 7.87 -3.99 21.85
CA LYS A 47 9.16 -3.33 22.02
C LYS A 47 9.49 -2.65 20.70
N ASN A 48 9.36 -1.32 20.65
CA ASN A 48 9.70 -0.56 19.46
C ASN A 48 11.21 -0.66 19.22
N ILE A 49 11.59 -1.24 18.09
CA ILE A 49 13.00 -1.37 17.70
C ILE A 49 13.40 -0.15 16.86
N TYR A 50 12.45 0.38 16.08
CA TYR A 50 12.71 1.34 15.02
C TYR A 50 11.63 2.42 14.95
N LEU A 51 12.04 3.62 14.55
CA LEU A 51 11.14 4.77 14.35
C LEU A 51 11.50 5.44 13.02
N SER A 52 10.51 5.64 12.16
CA SER A 52 10.67 6.39 10.91
C SER A 52 10.63 7.89 11.19
N ILE A 53 11.55 8.65 10.59
CA ILE A 53 11.53 10.11 10.61
C ILE A 53 11.24 10.58 9.20
N ASP A 54 10.08 11.20 9.01
CA ASP A 54 9.61 11.60 7.70
C ASP A 54 9.22 13.07 7.67
N PRO A 55 9.40 13.75 6.53
CA PRO A 55 8.95 15.14 6.36
C PRO A 55 7.47 15.36 6.68
N PHE A 56 6.63 14.33 6.52
CA PHE A 56 5.20 14.41 6.87
C PHE A 56 4.94 14.53 8.39
N ILE A 57 5.85 14.06 9.25
CA ILE A 57 5.70 14.18 10.72
C ILE A 57 5.66 15.66 11.14
N LEU A 58 6.36 16.54 10.41
CA LEU A 58 6.28 17.99 10.59
C LEU A 58 4.83 18.52 10.47
N ALA A 59 4.02 17.92 9.60
CA ALA A 59 2.63 18.31 9.42
C ALA A 59 1.78 17.93 10.65
N LEU A 60 2.05 16.77 11.26
CA LEU A 60 1.40 16.29 12.50
C LEU A 60 1.80 17.11 13.74
N MET A 61 2.96 17.77 13.70
CA MET A 61 3.44 18.60 14.80
C MET A 61 2.79 19.99 14.83
N LYS A 62 1.99 20.36 13.83
CA LYS A 62 1.26 21.64 13.78
C LYS A 62 -0.13 21.48 14.40
N ASN A 63 -0.64 22.52 15.08
CA ASN A 63 -2.02 22.53 15.59
C ASN A 63 -3.01 22.86 14.46
N GLN A 64 -3.12 21.97 13.48
CA GLN A 64 -4.04 22.09 12.35
C GLN A 64 -4.78 20.77 12.18
N GLU A 65 -6.07 20.83 11.85
CA GLU A 65 -6.74 19.67 11.27
C GLU A 65 -6.03 19.31 9.98
N LEU A 66 -5.44 18.12 9.95
CA LEU A 66 -4.93 17.57 8.72
C LEU A 66 -6.12 16.94 7.98
N ASP A 67 -6.49 17.55 6.87
CA ASP A 67 -7.37 16.95 5.87
C ASP A 67 -6.58 15.84 5.15
N LEU A 68 -6.46 14.69 5.83
CA LEU A 68 -5.76 13.53 5.31
C LEU A 68 -6.74 12.73 4.47
N PRO A 69 -6.36 12.32 3.23
CA PRO A 69 -7.26 11.56 2.38
C PRO A 69 -7.65 10.25 3.09
N SER A 70 -8.94 10.14 3.40
CA SER A 70 -9.59 8.89 3.74
C SER A 70 -9.62 8.04 2.47
N PHE A 71 -8.78 7.02 2.40
CA PHE A 71 -8.80 6.06 1.30
C PHE A 71 -10.08 5.24 1.44
N MET A 72 -11.16 5.65 0.79
CA MET A 72 -12.33 4.82 0.52
C MET A 72 -12.27 4.36 -0.94
N LEU A 73 -12.75 3.14 -1.24
CA LEU A 73 -13.05 2.80 -2.63
C LEU A 73 -14.23 3.67 -3.06
N ASP A 74 -13.94 4.73 -3.78
CA ASP A 74 -14.98 5.64 -4.23
C ASP A 74 -15.48 5.19 -5.60
N SER A 75 -16.80 5.28 -5.78
CA SER A 75 -17.40 5.00 -7.08
C SER A 75 -16.81 5.94 -8.13
N GLY A 76 -16.39 5.37 -9.26
CA GLY A 76 -15.75 6.11 -10.35
C GLY A 76 -14.21 6.11 -10.32
N GLU A 77 -13.56 5.64 -9.25
CA GLU A 77 -12.10 5.48 -9.24
C GLU A 77 -11.61 4.38 -10.19
N THR A 78 -10.36 4.51 -10.65
CA THR A 78 -9.70 3.52 -11.50
C THR A 78 -8.80 2.57 -10.69
N VAL A 79 -9.07 1.28 -10.80
CA VAL A 79 -8.40 0.22 -10.05
C VAL A 79 -7.65 -0.71 -10.98
N TYR A 80 -6.36 -0.90 -10.74
CA TYR A 80 -5.54 -1.91 -11.41
C TYR A 80 -5.22 -3.07 -10.47
N VAL A 81 -5.37 -4.30 -10.94
CA VAL A 81 -5.00 -5.51 -10.20
C VAL A 81 -4.00 -6.32 -11.02
N SER A 82 -2.79 -6.55 -10.48
CA SER A 82 -1.83 -7.46 -11.12
C SER A 82 -2.06 -8.90 -10.64
N ALA A 83 -1.69 -9.88 -11.48
CA ALA A 83 -2.00 -11.30 -11.28
C ALA A 83 -3.49 -11.54 -10.95
N ALA A 84 -4.37 -10.80 -11.62
CA ALA A 84 -5.79 -10.67 -11.28
C ALA A 84 -6.57 -11.99 -11.35
N SER A 85 -6.15 -12.94 -12.19
CA SER A 85 -6.83 -14.24 -12.29
C SER A 85 -6.47 -15.20 -11.14
N GLY A 86 -5.62 -14.78 -10.20
CA GLY A 86 -5.23 -15.57 -9.03
C GLY A 86 -6.26 -15.50 -7.90
N ALA A 87 -6.05 -16.31 -6.85
CA ALA A 87 -7.01 -16.45 -5.75
C ALA A 87 -7.37 -15.12 -5.06
N VAL A 88 -6.37 -14.27 -4.81
CA VAL A 88 -6.55 -12.94 -4.18
C VAL A 88 -7.07 -11.94 -5.20
N GLY A 89 -6.41 -11.85 -6.36
CA GLY A 89 -6.73 -10.85 -7.39
C GLY A 89 -8.18 -10.90 -7.89
N GLN A 90 -8.76 -12.09 -8.03
CA GLN A 90 -10.13 -12.23 -8.50
C GLN A 90 -11.15 -11.65 -7.50
N LEU A 91 -10.87 -11.76 -6.19
CA LEU A 91 -11.75 -11.24 -5.15
C LEU A 91 -11.63 -9.74 -5.04
N VAL A 92 -10.39 -9.21 -5.07
CA VAL A 92 -10.13 -7.77 -5.05
C VAL A 92 -10.84 -7.06 -6.19
N GLY A 93 -10.73 -7.58 -7.41
CA GLY A 93 -11.42 -6.97 -8.56
C GLY A 93 -12.94 -6.99 -8.42
N GLN A 94 -13.51 -8.10 -7.96
CA GLN A 94 -14.96 -8.19 -7.70
C GLN A 94 -15.41 -7.19 -6.62
N PHE A 95 -14.64 -7.02 -5.54
CA PHE A 95 -14.95 -6.02 -4.51
C PHE A 95 -14.89 -4.59 -5.07
N ALA A 96 -13.87 -4.26 -5.87
CA ALA A 96 -13.78 -2.96 -6.53
C ALA A 96 -14.94 -2.72 -7.52
N LYS A 97 -15.38 -3.75 -8.25
CA LYS A 97 -16.57 -3.66 -9.10
C LYS A 97 -17.84 -3.42 -8.30
N ILE A 98 -18.02 -4.12 -7.17
CA ILE A 98 -19.16 -3.91 -6.26
C ILE A 98 -19.15 -2.48 -5.69
N ALA A 99 -17.97 -1.91 -5.43
CA ALA A 99 -17.80 -0.52 -4.99
C ALA A 99 -18.06 0.52 -6.11
N GLY A 100 -18.31 0.09 -7.35
CA GLY A 100 -18.62 0.99 -8.46
C GLY A 100 -17.38 1.60 -9.13
N CYS A 101 -16.22 0.96 -9.02
CA CYS A 101 -14.99 1.38 -9.68
C CYS A 101 -14.89 0.86 -11.13
N TYR A 102 -14.03 1.50 -11.92
CA TYR A 102 -13.52 0.96 -13.18
C TYR A 102 -12.29 0.10 -12.91
N VAL A 103 -12.32 -1.18 -13.28
CA VAL A 103 -11.35 -2.18 -12.83
C VAL A 103 -10.70 -2.87 -14.03
N VAL A 104 -9.37 -2.84 -14.07
CA VAL A 104 -8.55 -3.52 -15.08
C VAL A 104 -7.65 -4.56 -14.43
N GLY A 105 -7.55 -5.74 -15.03
CA GLY A 105 -6.75 -6.85 -14.51
C GLY A 105 -5.67 -7.30 -15.47
N SER A 106 -4.47 -7.61 -14.97
CA SER A 106 -3.47 -8.35 -15.77
C SER A 106 -3.30 -9.78 -15.31
N ALA A 107 -3.16 -10.70 -16.27
CA ALA A 107 -2.90 -12.11 -16.01
C ALA A 107 -1.77 -12.63 -16.90
N GLY A 108 -1.10 -13.70 -16.47
CA GLY A 108 0.06 -14.26 -17.14
C GLY A 108 -0.16 -15.66 -17.65
N SER A 109 0.17 -15.89 -18.92
CA SER A 109 0.34 -17.20 -19.53
C SER A 109 1.58 -17.21 -20.44
N LYS A 110 2.39 -18.27 -20.37
CA LYS A 110 3.66 -18.37 -21.12
C LYS A 110 3.47 -18.48 -22.64
N GLU A 111 2.27 -18.79 -23.13
CA GLU A 111 1.98 -18.96 -24.57
C GLU A 111 0.64 -18.33 -24.92
N LYS A 112 0.43 -18.00 -26.21
CA LYS A 112 -0.91 -17.81 -26.82
C LYS A 112 -1.70 -19.13 -26.87
N SER A 113 -1.70 -19.87 -25.76
CA SER A 113 -2.49 -21.08 -25.60
C SER A 113 -3.93 -20.68 -25.29
N ALA A 114 -4.89 -21.55 -25.61
CA ALA A 114 -6.30 -21.34 -25.28
C ALA A 114 -6.52 -21.01 -23.78
N PHE A 115 -5.62 -21.50 -22.91
CA PHE A 115 -5.59 -21.22 -21.48
C PHE A 115 -5.26 -19.77 -21.11
N ALA A 116 -4.48 -19.07 -21.95
CA ALA A 116 -4.12 -17.66 -21.77
C ALA A 116 -5.31 -16.74 -22.02
N LEU A 117 -5.93 -16.94 -23.20
CA LEU A 117 -7.15 -16.26 -23.59
C LEU A 117 -8.22 -16.53 -22.55
N MET A 118 -8.32 -17.78 -22.05
CA MET A 118 -9.25 -18.13 -20.99
C MET A 118 -9.03 -17.35 -19.68
N LYS A 119 -7.80 -17.06 -19.24
CA LYS A 119 -7.59 -16.26 -17.99
C LYS A 119 -8.02 -14.80 -18.15
N VAL A 120 -7.71 -14.19 -19.29
CA VAL A 120 -8.12 -12.81 -19.60
C VAL A 120 -9.64 -12.75 -19.80
N ASP A 121 -10.19 -13.74 -20.50
CA ASP A 121 -11.62 -13.91 -20.73
C ASP A 121 -12.39 -14.11 -19.41
N LEU A 122 -11.86 -14.93 -18.49
CA LEU A 122 -12.42 -15.11 -17.15
C LEU A 122 -12.52 -13.80 -16.38
N LEU A 123 -11.52 -12.93 -16.48
CA LEU A 123 -11.54 -11.63 -15.81
C LEU A 123 -12.73 -10.79 -16.28
N LYS A 124 -12.93 -10.68 -17.59
CA LYS A 124 -14.03 -9.87 -18.16
C LYS A 124 -15.38 -10.56 -17.98
N ASN A 125 -15.51 -11.81 -18.42
CA ASN A 125 -16.80 -12.47 -18.57
C ASN A 125 -17.31 -13.14 -17.29
N LYS A 126 -16.42 -13.55 -16.38
CA LYS A 126 -16.81 -14.24 -15.14
C LYS A 126 -16.66 -13.37 -13.90
N PHE A 127 -15.59 -12.58 -13.83
CA PHE A 127 -15.29 -11.77 -12.64
C PHE A 127 -15.70 -10.29 -12.79
N GLY A 128 -16.20 -9.89 -13.96
CA GLY A 128 -16.82 -8.58 -14.17
C GLY A 128 -15.84 -7.42 -14.28
N PHE A 129 -14.56 -7.68 -14.55
CA PHE A 129 -13.58 -6.63 -14.85
C PHE A 129 -13.99 -5.90 -16.13
N ASP A 130 -13.77 -4.59 -16.18
CA ASP A 130 -14.07 -3.80 -17.38
C ASP A 130 -13.11 -4.15 -18.51
N GLU A 131 -11.81 -4.23 -18.19
CA GLU A 131 -10.78 -4.62 -19.13
C GLU A 131 -9.77 -5.60 -18.52
N ALA A 132 -9.09 -6.36 -19.37
CA ALA A 132 -8.04 -7.25 -18.95
C ALA A 132 -7.01 -7.50 -20.05
N PHE A 133 -5.76 -7.76 -19.67
CA PHE A 133 -4.69 -8.01 -20.64
C PHE A 133 -3.69 -9.08 -20.19
N ASN A 134 -3.05 -9.74 -21.16
CA ASN A 134 -1.95 -10.67 -20.92
C ASN A 134 -0.64 -9.89 -20.84
N TYR A 135 -0.10 -9.69 -19.63
CA TYR A 135 1.12 -8.89 -19.46
C TYR A 135 2.35 -9.50 -20.16
N LYS A 136 2.33 -10.80 -20.51
CA LYS A 136 3.46 -11.45 -21.22
C LYS A 136 3.50 -11.14 -22.71
N GLU A 137 2.44 -10.57 -23.27
CA GLU A 137 2.39 -10.12 -24.66
C GLU A 137 2.74 -8.64 -24.82
N GLU A 138 2.88 -7.92 -23.70
CA GLU A 138 3.22 -6.50 -23.68
C GLU A 138 4.74 -6.31 -23.66
N GLN A 139 5.25 -5.56 -24.63
CA GLN A 139 6.66 -5.16 -24.67
C GLN A 139 6.94 -3.91 -23.81
N ASP A 140 5.93 -3.06 -23.64
CA ASP A 140 6.00 -1.84 -22.83
C ASP A 140 4.78 -1.74 -21.91
N TYR A 141 5.01 -1.94 -20.62
CA TYR A 141 3.96 -1.85 -19.61
C TYR A 141 3.41 -0.43 -19.44
N ASN A 142 4.20 0.63 -19.67
CA ASN A 142 3.67 2.00 -19.59
C ASN A 142 2.67 2.27 -20.71
N ALA A 143 3.01 1.85 -21.94
CA ALA A 143 2.10 1.96 -23.06
C ALA A 143 0.83 1.12 -22.83
N ALA A 144 0.98 -0.12 -22.34
CA ALA A 144 -0.15 -0.97 -22.01
C ALA A 144 -1.09 -0.33 -20.98
N LEU A 145 -0.55 0.15 -19.86
CA LEU A 145 -1.34 0.78 -18.81
C LEU A 145 -2.05 2.04 -19.32
N LYS A 146 -1.39 2.90 -20.12
CA LYS A 146 -2.04 4.08 -20.71
C LYS A 146 -3.21 3.76 -21.64
N ARG A 147 -3.19 2.62 -22.34
CA ARG A 147 -4.33 2.21 -23.19
C ARG A 147 -5.58 1.96 -22.37
N TYR A 148 -5.45 1.40 -21.17
CA TYR A 148 -6.57 1.06 -20.29
C TYR A 148 -6.89 2.16 -19.27
N PHE A 149 -5.90 3.00 -18.95
CA PHE A 149 -5.98 4.08 -17.97
C PHE A 149 -5.46 5.39 -18.57
N PRO A 150 -6.18 6.00 -19.53
CA PRO A 150 -5.74 7.23 -20.19
C PRO A 150 -5.55 8.39 -19.19
N ASP A 151 -6.36 8.43 -18.13
CA ASP A 151 -6.33 9.44 -17.07
C ASP A 151 -5.57 8.99 -15.80
N GLY A 152 -4.92 7.83 -15.87
CA GLY A 152 -4.12 7.24 -14.79
C GLY A 152 -4.89 6.32 -13.84
N ILE A 153 -4.15 5.81 -12.85
CA ILE A 153 -4.58 4.78 -11.88
C ILE A 153 -4.75 5.40 -10.50
N ASP A 154 -5.95 5.32 -9.91
CA ASP A 154 -6.18 5.74 -8.52
C ASP A 154 -5.69 4.67 -7.53
N ILE A 155 -6.00 3.39 -7.78
CA ILE A 155 -5.66 2.29 -6.86
C ILE A 155 -4.94 1.16 -7.62
N TYR A 156 -3.83 0.68 -7.05
CA TYR A 156 -3.13 -0.49 -7.55
C TYR A 156 -3.04 -1.57 -6.47
N PHE A 157 -3.55 -2.76 -6.77
CA PHE A 157 -3.33 -3.95 -5.95
C PHE A 157 -2.18 -4.78 -6.55
N ASP A 158 -1.02 -4.71 -5.90
CA ASP A 158 0.22 -5.30 -6.40
C ASP A 158 0.46 -6.72 -5.88
N ASN A 159 0.37 -7.69 -6.80
CA ASN A 159 0.75 -9.08 -6.59
C ASN A 159 2.07 -9.46 -7.31
N MET A 160 2.67 -8.53 -8.06
CA MET A 160 3.79 -8.84 -8.96
C MET A 160 5.09 -8.15 -8.60
N GLY A 161 5.08 -6.86 -8.24
CA GLY A 161 6.29 -6.07 -8.04
C GLY A 161 7.07 -5.82 -9.35
N GLY A 162 8.36 -5.48 -9.20
CA GLY A 162 9.30 -5.30 -10.31
C GLY A 162 8.85 -4.27 -11.36
N LYS A 163 9.13 -4.56 -12.64
CA LYS A 163 8.84 -3.68 -13.79
C LYS A 163 7.36 -3.29 -13.91
N MET A 164 6.44 -4.13 -13.44
CA MET A 164 5.02 -3.80 -13.44
C MET A 164 4.73 -2.70 -12.42
N LEU A 165 5.25 -2.82 -11.19
CA LEU A 165 5.12 -1.79 -10.16
C LEU A 165 5.74 -0.46 -10.63
N GLU A 166 6.92 -0.50 -11.27
CA GLU A 166 7.53 0.70 -11.85
C GLU A 166 6.61 1.38 -12.86
N ALA A 167 6.09 0.61 -13.83
CA ALA A 167 5.17 1.13 -14.82
C ALA A 167 3.90 1.69 -14.19
N VAL A 168 3.37 1.06 -13.13
CA VAL A 168 2.22 1.58 -12.41
C VAL A 168 2.53 2.90 -11.72
N LEU A 169 3.64 3.02 -11.00
CA LEU A 169 4.05 4.26 -10.34
C LEU A 169 4.14 5.44 -11.34
N ASN A 170 4.60 5.18 -12.58
CA ASN A 170 4.59 6.18 -13.65
C ASN A 170 3.18 6.60 -14.10
N ASN A 171 2.17 5.74 -13.94
CA ASN A 171 0.79 5.97 -14.38
C ASN A 171 -0.22 6.20 -13.24
N MET A 172 0.22 6.21 -11.98
CA MET A 172 -0.62 6.60 -10.84
C MET A 172 -1.13 8.03 -10.97
N ARG A 173 -2.34 8.28 -10.47
CA ARG A 173 -2.92 9.60 -10.25
C ARG A 173 -2.37 10.21 -8.95
N LEU A 174 -2.58 11.52 -8.79
CA LEU A 174 -2.23 12.22 -7.56
C LEU A 174 -3.08 11.67 -6.41
N ASN A 175 -2.46 11.43 -5.26
CA ASN A 175 -3.06 10.81 -4.08
C ASN A 175 -3.48 9.35 -4.26
N GLY A 176 -2.98 8.67 -5.30
CA GLY A 176 -3.29 7.26 -5.53
C GLY A 176 -2.78 6.34 -4.43
N CYS A 177 -3.25 5.10 -4.42
CA CYS A 177 -2.92 4.09 -3.42
C CYS A 177 -2.35 2.82 -4.07
N VAL A 178 -1.33 2.23 -3.45
CA VAL A 178 -0.74 0.96 -3.84
C VAL A 178 -0.78 0.02 -2.63
N ALA A 179 -1.47 -1.10 -2.78
CA ALA A 179 -1.45 -2.20 -1.81
C ALA A 179 -0.44 -3.26 -2.27
N LEU A 180 0.70 -3.36 -1.59
CA LEU A 180 1.74 -4.36 -1.84
C LEU A 180 1.35 -5.69 -1.18
N CYS A 181 0.66 -6.54 -1.92
CA CYS A 181 0.25 -7.86 -1.46
C CYS A 181 1.33 -8.93 -1.70
N GLY A 182 2.11 -8.83 -2.77
CA GLY A 182 3.18 -9.78 -3.05
C GLY A 182 4.02 -9.39 -4.25
N MET A 183 5.22 -9.98 -4.35
CA MET A 183 6.17 -9.70 -5.44
C MET A 183 6.56 -10.98 -6.17
N ILE A 184 5.57 -11.71 -6.71
CA ILE A 184 5.80 -13.04 -7.29
C ILE A 184 6.82 -13.04 -8.44
N SER A 185 7.06 -11.89 -9.09
CA SER A 185 8.08 -11.79 -10.14
C SER A 185 9.51 -11.94 -9.61
N GLN A 186 9.73 -11.67 -8.33
CA GLN A 186 11.05 -11.64 -7.69
C GLN A 186 11.36 -12.95 -6.93
N TYR A 187 10.36 -13.78 -6.62
CA TYR A 187 10.52 -14.93 -5.72
C TYR A 187 11.45 -16.03 -6.26
N ASN A 188 11.64 -16.12 -7.57
CA ASN A 188 12.57 -17.07 -8.18
C ASN A 188 14.02 -16.55 -8.24
N ASN A 189 14.27 -15.30 -7.84
CA ASN A 189 15.59 -14.66 -7.89
C ASN A 189 15.86 -13.83 -6.64
N LEU A 190 15.63 -14.44 -5.46
CA LEU A 190 15.77 -13.76 -4.16
C LEU A 190 17.21 -13.33 -3.83
N GLU A 191 18.21 -13.93 -4.47
CA GLU A 191 19.62 -13.57 -4.27
C GLU A 191 20.01 -12.27 -5.01
N GLN A 192 19.28 -11.91 -6.07
CA GLN A 192 19.48 -10.68 -6.84
C GLN A 192 18.15 -10.07 -7.28
N PRO A 193 17.34 -9.56 -6.33
CA PRO A 193 16.06 -8.96 -6.65
C PRO A 193 16.25 -7.70 -7.52
N GLU A 194 15.42 -7.55 -8.55
CA GLU A 194 15.39 -6.35 -9.39
C GLU A 194 14.72 -5.21 -8.60
N GLY A 195 15.47 -4.13 -8.38
CA GLY A 195 14.98 -2.98 -7.61
C GLY A 195 13.92 -2.17 -8.34
N VAL A 196 13.11 -1.42 -7.59
CA VAL A 196 12.18 -0.41 -8.13
C VAL A 196 12.91 0.92 -8.21
N HIS A 197 13.20 1.40 -9.41
CA HIS A 197 14.09 2.54 -9.64
C HIS A 197 13.39 3.90 -9.65
N ASN A 198 12.05 3.92 -9.65
CA ASN A 198 11.26 5.14 -9.77
C ASN A 198 10.41 5.45 -8.52
N LEU A 199 10.82 4.99 -7.34
CA LEU A 199 10.12 5.26 -6.06
C LEU A 199 9.93 6.75 -5.77
N ILE A 200 10.73 7.64 -6.37
CA ILE A 200 10.51 9.09 -6.30
C ILE A 200 9.09 9.49 -6.76
N ASN A 201 8.47 8.72 -7.66
CA ASN A 201 7.09 8.96 -8.09
C ASN A 201 6.08 8.76 -6.97
N ALA A 202 6.33 7.86 -6.01
CA ALA A 202 5.47 7.71 -4.85
C ALA A 202 5.44 9.00 -4.01
N ILE A 203 6.55 9.75 -3.96
CA ILE A 203 6.64 11.04 -3.28
C ILE A 203 5.94 12.12 -4.09
N VAL A 204 6.31 12.27 -5.36
CA VAL A 204 5.79 13.34 -6.25
C VAL A 204 4.26 13.23 -6.40
N LYS A 205 3.74 12.01 -6.49
CA LYS A 205 2.32 11.74 -6.66
C LYS A 205 1.58 11.47 -5.35
N ARG A 206 2.26 11.58 -4.20
CA ARG A 206 1.67 11.37 -2.87
C ARG A 206 0.99 10.00 -2.74
N VAL A 207 1.63 8.98 -3.30
CA VAL A 207 1.09 7.62 -3.32
C VAL A 207 1.19 7.00 -1.94
N HIS A 208 0.07 6.47 -1.45
CA HIS A 208 0.07 5.64 -0.25
C HIS A 208 0.52 4.22 -0.59
N ILE A 209 1.40 3.63 0.23
CA ILE A 209 1.89 2.26 0.05
C ILE A 209 1.63 1.48 1.34
N ALA A 210 0.84 0.41 1.25
CA ALA A 210 0.57 -0.52 2.35
C ALA A 210 1.23 -1.88 2.08
N GLU A 211 1.81 -2.54 3.08
CA GLU A 211 2.57 -3.80 2.93
C GLU A 211 1.90 -4.99 3.62
N GLY A 212 1.86 -6.14 2.95
CA GLY A 212 1.45 -7.45 3.51
C GLY A 212 -0.03 -7.78 3.32
N ILE A 213 -0.35 -9.06 3.14
CA ILE A 213 -1.74 -9.52 2.98
C ILE A 213 -2.52 -9.42 4.30
N GLU A 214 -1.84 -9.43 5.43
CA GLU A 214 -2.37 -9.20 6.78
C GLU A 214 -2.84 -7.76 6.94
N SER A 215 -2.21 -6.84 6.22
CA SER A 215 -2.66 -5.46 6.08
C SER A 215 -3.81 -5.33 5.10
N ALA A 216 -4.13 -6.35 4.28
CA ALA A 216 -5.21 -6.28 3.31
C ALA A 216 -6.61 -6.19 3.97
N PRO A 217 -6.98 -6.97 5.01
CA PRO A 217 -8.22 -6.74 5.75
C PRO A 217 -8.30 -5.38 6.44
N GLY A 218 -7.19 -4.85 6.94
CA GLY A 218 -7.11 -3.51 7.56
C GLY A 218 -7.18 -2.38 6.53
N ALA A 219 -6.50 -2.53 5.39
CA ALA A 219 -6.56 -1.66 4.24
C ALA A 219 -7.97 -1.67 3.64
N LEU A 220 -8.58 -2.85 3.42
CA LEU A 220 -9.97 -3.01 2.98
C LEU A 220 -10.97 -2.47 4.01
N SER A 221 -10.82 -2.79 5.30
CA SER A 221 -11.72 -2.28 6.36
C SER A 221 -11.60 -0.77 6.52
N GLY A 222 -10.38 -0.22 6.44
CA GLY A 222 -10.14 1.21 6.37
C GLY A 222 -10.69 1.85 5.07
N LEU A 223 -10.72 1.10 3.96
CA LEU A 223 -11.41 1.45 2.70
C LEU A 223 -12.93 1.54 2.78
N TYR A 224 -13.55 0.99 3.82
CA TYR A 224 -15.00 1.12 4.06
C TYR A 224 -15.34 1.95 5.30
N SER A 225 -14.34 2.39 6.09
CA SER A 225 -14.58 3.08 7.37
C SER A 225 -13.78 4.38 7.56
N GLY A 226 -12.97 4.79 6.57
CA GLY A 226 -12.15 6.01 6.63
C GLY A 226 -11.07 5.99 7.71
N ARG A 227 -10.60 4.81 8.11
CA ARG A 227 -9.68 4.60 9.26
C ARG A 227 -8.21 4.37 8.89
N ASN A 228 -7.78 4.74 7.68
CA ASN A 228 -6.38 4.57 7.27
C ASN A 228 -5.60 5.90 7.29
N VAL A 229 -4.42 5.86 7.92
CA VAL A 229 -3.44 6.95 8.02
C VAL A 229 -2.13 6.45 7.41
N GLY A 230 -1.43 7.25 6.60
CA GLY A 230 -0.23 6.87 5.81
C GLY A 230 0.83 5.98 6.52
N LYS A 231 1.63 5.12 5.86
CA LYS A 231 2.93 5.39 5.18
C LYS A 231 3.70 4.07 4.84
N LEU A 232 4.64 4.18 3.89
CA LEU A 232 5.90 3.44 3.57
C LEU A 232 6.70 2.74 4.73
N LEU A 233 7.44 1.67 4.39
CA LEU A 233 8.37 0.90 5.26
C LEU A 233 9.85 0.96 4.81
N VAL A 234 10.78 1.00 5.79
CA VAL A 234 12.21 0.59 5.70
C VAL A 234 12.63 -0.05 7.03
N VAL A 235 13.41 -1.13 6.93
CA VAL A 235 13.97 -1.94 8.03
C VAL A 235 15.16 -1.25 8.68
N VAL A 236 15.22 -1.21 10.01
CA VAL A 236 16.24 -0.41 10.72
C VAL A 236 17.25 -1.28 11.53
N ALA A 237 17.29 -2.60 11.32
CA ALA A 237 18.46 -3.49 11.48
C ALA A 237 18.09 -4.98 11.33
N ARG A 238 19.11 -5.83 11.15
CA ARG A 238 19.07 -7.27 11.39
C ARG A 238 19.90 -7.53 12.64
N GLU A 239 19.28 -8.22 13.59
CA GLU A 239 19.69 -8.41 15.00
C GLU A 239 19.48 -7.18 15.90
#